data_AF-A0A359DA38-F1
#
_entry.id   AF-A0A359DA38-F1
#
_cell.length_a   1.000
_cell.length_b   1.000
_cell.length_c   1.000
_cell.angle_alpha   90.00
_cell.angle_beta   90.00
_cell.angle_gamma   90.00
#
_symmetry.space_group_name_H-M   'P 1'
#
loop_
_entity.id
_entity.type
_entity.pdbx_description
1 polymer ?
#
loop_
_entity_poly.entity_id
_entity_poly.type
_entity_poly.pdbx_seq_one_letter_code
_entity_poly.pdbx_strand_id
1 'polypeptide(L)'
;MTQIALTRDRTTPARRLQAERLIGPAALREAQALRFRVFSAEFDAKLNGAELGLDMDDYDAHCAHIGVRDLNSGELVATTRLLDHRAAAGLGRFYSEEEFSLDGLSHLEGPLLEIGRTCVDVAYRNGATIAVLWGELAEVLNEGGYRYLMGCAS
;
A
#
# COMPACT_ATOMS: atom_id res chain seq x y z
N MET A 1 -28.71 1.45 43.71
CA MET A 1 -28.89 0.49 42.59
C MET A 1 -28.11 1.04 41.42
N THR A 2 -26.89 0.54 41.19
CA THR A 2 -26.02 1.04 40.11
C THR A 2 -26.05 0.00 39.00
N GLN A 3 -26.76 0.30 37.93
CA GLN A 3 -26.88 -0.55 36.75
C GLN A 3 -25.57 -0.46 35.97
N ILE A 4 -24.79 -1.53 35.98
CA ILE A 4 -23.63 -1.70 35.08
C ILE A 4 -24.22 -1.91 33.69
N ALA A 5 -24.01 -0.94 32.80
CA ALA A 5 -24.34 -1.08 31.39
C ALA A 5 -23.46 -2.18 30.80
N LEU A 6 -24.06 -3.34 30.53
CA LEU A 6 -23.47 -4.39 29.72
C LEU A 6 -23.42 -3.88 28.28
N THR A 7 -22.30 -3.30 27.88
CA THR A 7 -21.98 -3.03 26.49
C THR A 7 -21.99 -4.37 25.78
N ARG A 8 -22.99 -4.62 24.93
CA ARG A 8 -23.00 -5.77 24.02
C ARG A 8 -21.80 -5.61 23.09
N ASP A 9 -20.76 -6.38 23.36
CA ASP A 9 -19.68 -6.61 22.41
C ASP A 9 -20.28 -7.32 21.19
N ARG A 10 -20.60 -6.55 20.15
CA ARG A 10 -20.94 -7.11 18.85
C ARG A 10 -19.62 -7.65 18.30
N THR A 11 -19.29 -8.88 18.68
CA THR A 11 -18.11 -9.58 18.18
C THR A 11 -18.21 -9.65 16.66
N THR A 12 -17.53 -8.72 15.99
CA THR A 12 -17.29 -8.84 14.56
C THR A 12 -16.46 -10.12 14.40
N PRO A 13 -16.83 -11.04 13.50
CA PRO A 13 -16.07 -12.27 13.32
C PRO A 13 -14.59 -11.92 13.11
N ALA A 14 -13.71 -12.72 13.72
CA ALA A 14 -12.28 -12.49 13.62
C ALA A 14 -11.86 -12.45 12.14
N ARG A 15 -11.29 -11.33 11.73
CA ARG A 15 -10.80 -11.13 10.37
C ARG A 15 -9.61 -12.05 10.13
N ARG A 16 -9.60 -12.72 8.99
CA ARG A 16 -8.52 -13.64 8.61
C ARG A 16 -7.66 -12.94 7.58
N LEU A 17 -6.74 -12.10 8.06
CA LEU A 17 -5.91 -11.27 7.20
C LEU A 17 -4.66 -12.03 6.75
N GLN A 18 -4.37 -12.01 5.45
CA GLN A 18 -3.17 -12.60 4.86
C GLN A 18 -2.50 -11.58 3.96
N ALA A 19 -1.18 -11.42 4.10
CA ALA A 19 -0.41 -10.65 3.14
C ALA A 19 -0.09 -11.48 1.89
N GLU A 20 0.02 -10.82 0.75
CA GLU A 20 0.37 -11.45 -0.52
C GLU A 20 1.12 -10.48 -1.44
N ARG A 21 1.91 -11.05 -2.36
CA ARG A 21 2.46 -10.33 -3.51
C ARG A 21 1.44 -10.33 -4.64
N LEU A 22 1.14 -9.15 -5.16
CA LEU A 22 0.13 -8.96 -6.20
C LEU A 22 0.79 -9.14 -7.58
N ILE A 23 0.73 -10.36 -8.10
CA ILE A 23 1.43 -10.75 -9.33
C ILE A 23 0.49 -10.75 -10.53
N GLY A 24 0.91 -10.05 -11.57
CA GLY A 24 0.26 -10.03 -12.87
C GLY A 24 -0.88 -9.02 -13.01
N PRO A 25 -1.45 -8.88 -14.22
CA PRO A 25 -2.35 -7.77 -14.56
C PRO A 25 -3.65 -7.75 -13.75
N ALA A 26 -4.20 -8.92 -13.40
CA ALA A 26 -5.43 -9.02 -12.65
C ALA A 26 -5.27 -8.53 -11.21
N ALA A 27 -4.19 -8.93 -10.53
CA ALA A 27 -3.89 -8.51 -9.17
C ALA A 27 -3.53 -7.01 -9.11
N LEU A 28 -2.78 -6.51 -10.09
CA LEU A 28 -2.52 -5.07 -10.22
C LEU A 28 -3.83 -4.28 -10.38
N ARG A 29 -4.74 -4.74 -11.23
CA ARG A 29 -6.05 -4.08 -11.42
C ARG A 29 -6.88 -4.06 -10.14
N GLU A 30 -6.83 -5.12 -9.34
CA GLU A 30 -7.49 -5.15 -8.02
C GLU A 30 -6.90 -4.11 -7.06
N ALA A 31 -5.57 -3.98 -7.02
CA ALA A 31 -4.88 -2.94 -6.24
C ALA A 31 -5.27 -1.53 -6.71
N GLN A 32 -5.30 -1.29 -8.02
CA GLN A 32 -5.69 0.00 -8.62
C GLN A 32 -7.15 0.35 -8.29
N ALA A 33 -8.06 -0.63 -8.29
CA ALA A 33 -9.44 -0.43 -7.91
C ALA A 33 -9.58 -0.11 -6.41
N LEU A 34 -8.83 -0.79 -5.54
CA LEU A 34 -8.80 -0.47 -4.11
C LEU A 34 -8.29 0.95 -3.86
N ARG A 35 -7.16 1.31 -4.49
CA ARG A 35 -6.59 2.66 -4.45
C ARG A 35 -7.60 3.72 -4.87
N PHE A 36 -8.27 3.51 -6.02
CA PHE A 36 -9.32 4.39 -6.49
C PHE A 36 -10.42 4.58 -5.46
N ARG A 37 -11.00 3.49 -4.92
CA ARG A 37 -12.09 3.57 -3.94
C ARG A 37 -11.68 4.36 -2.70
N VAL A 38 -10.47 4.13 -2.18
CA VAL A 38 -9.99 4.81 -0.96
C VAL A 38 -9.66 6.27 -1.25
N PHE A 39 -8.88 6.56 -2.29
CA PHE A 39 -8.41 7.93 -2.56
C PHE A 39 -9.52 8.84 -3.11
N SER A 40 -10.42 8.33 -3.95
CA SER A 40 -11.54 9.14 -4.46
C SER A 40 -12.54 9.52 -3.37
N ALA A 41 -12.78 8.64 -2.39
CA ALA A 41 -13.67 8.92 -1.27
C ALA A 41 -13.09 9.95 -0.30
N GLU A 42 -11.76 10.09 -0.24
CA GLU A 42 -11.08 10.84 0.81
C GLU A 42 -10.51 12.18 0.35
N PHE A 43 -10.16 12.33 -0.93
CA PHE A 43 -9.36 13.47 -1.40
C PHE A 43 -10.00 14.31 -2.51
N ASP A 44 -11.24 14.04 -2.94
CA ASP A 44 -11.85 14.61 -4.16
C ASP A 44 -10.86 14.59 -5.36
N ALA A 45 -9.97 13.60 -5.34
CA ALA A 45 -8.79 13.60 -6.17
C ALA A 45 -9.16 13.28 -7.62
N LYS A 46 -8.63 14.07 -8.55
CA LYS A 46 -8.63 13.72 -9.97
C LYS A 46 -7.57 12.65 -10.20
N LEU A 47 -7.97 11.40 -10.01
CA LEU A 47 -7.12 10.23 -10.19
C LEU A 47 -7.02 9.87 -11.68
N ASN A 48 -5.82 9.48 -12.11
CA ASN A 48 -5.60 8.93 -13.44
C ASN A 48 -6.26 7.54 -13.54
N GLY A 49 -7.07 7.32 -14.57
CA GLY A 49 -7.86 6.09 -14.73
C GLY A 49 -9.22 6.12 -14.03
N ALA A 50 -9.64 7.28 -13.50
CA ALA A 50 -10.92 7.43 -12.82
C ALA A 50 -12.13 7.03 -13.68
N GLU A 51 -12.06 7.23 -15.01
CA GLU A 51 -13.08 6.79 -15.97
C GLU A 51 -13.26 5.25 -16.02
N LEU A 52 -12.25 4.51 -15.56
CA LEU A 52 -12.27 3.06 -15.42
C LEU A 52 -12.50 2.60 -13.97
N GLY A 53 -12.64 3.53 -13.02
CA GLY A 53 -12.70 3.26 -11.59
C GLY A 53 -11.37 2.76 -11.02
N LEU A 54 -10.24 3.23 -11.55
CA LEU A 54 -8.89 2.84 -11.19
C LEU A 54 -8.03 4.06 -10.82
N ASP A 55 -7.05 3.85 -9.95
CA ASP A 55 -5.94 4.77 -9.69
C ASP A 55 -4.68 4.11 -10.26
N MET A 56 -4.27 4.56 -11.45
CA MET A 56 -3.15 4.00 -12.19
C MET A 56 -2.23 5.08 -12.75
N ASP A 57 -0.93 4.79 -12.80
CA ASP A 57 0.07 5.67 -13.40
C ASP A 57 1.19 4.86 -14.06
N ASP A 58 2.11 5.55 -14.74
CA ASP A 58 3.19 4.92 -15.47
C ASP A 58 4.17 4.16 -14.56
N TYR A 59 4.23 4.46 -13.26
CA TYR A 59 5.09 3.76 -12.32
C TYR A 59 4.60 2.34 -12.02
N ASP A 60 3.30 2.06 -12.17
CA ASP A 60 2.71 0.75 -11.84
C ASP A 60 3.44 -0.42 -12.54
N ALA A 61 3.86 -0.22 -13.80
CA ALA A 61 4.55 -1.24 -14.61
C ALA A 61 5.99 -1.53 -14.14
N HIS A 62 6.60 -0.60 -13.39
CA HIS A 62 7.96 -0.70 -12.89
C HIS A 62 8.01 -1.13 -11.41
N CYS A 63 6.85 -1.21 -10.76
CA CYS A 63 6.75 -1.49 -9.34
C CYS A 63 6.32 -2.93 -9.07
N ALA A 64 6.82 -3.48 -7.97
CA ALA A 64 6.15 -4.59 -7.30
C ALA A 64 4.99 -4.04 -6.46
N HIS A 65 4.04 -4.90 -6.12
CA HIS A 65 2.88 -4.53 -5.33
C HIS A 65 2.63 -5.63 -4.30
N ILE A 66 2.37 -5.23 -3.06
CA ILE A 66 1.98 -6.13 -1.98
C ILE A 66 0.66 -5.66 -1.39
N GLY A 67 -0.10 -6.60 -0.83
CA GLY A 67 -1.39 -6.28 -0.26
C GLY A 67 -1.81 -7.21 0.86
N VAL A 68 -2.96 -6.90 1.45
CA VAL A 68 -3.59 -7.72 2.49
C VAL A 68 -4.97 -8.12 2.01
N ARG A 69 -5.24 -9.43 2.04
CA ARG A 69 -6.53 -10.02 1.70
C ARG A 69 -7.25 -10.47 2.98
N ASP A 70 -8.55 -10.19 3.08
CA ASP A 70 -9.39 -10.89 4.07
C ASP A 70 -9.83 -12.23 3.48
N LEU A 71 -9.36 -13.32 4.06
CA LEU A 71 -9.69 -14.68 3.62
C LEU A 71 -11.16 -15.06 3.86
N ASN A 72 -11.91 -14.27 4.65
CA ASN A 72 -13.34 -14.50 4.85
C ASN A 72 -14.16 -14.00 3.64
N SER A 73 -13.85 -12.80 3.12
CA SER A 73 -14.56 -12.22 1.96
C SER A 73 -13.86 -12.51 0.63
N GLY A 74 -12.56 -12.81 0.67
CA GLY A 74 -11.69 -12.90 -0.48
C GLY A 74 -11.27 -11.54 -1.04
N GLU A 75 -11.59 -10.43 -0.38
CA GLU A 75 -11.29 -9.07 -0.89
C GLU A 75 -9.88 -8.61 -0.52
N LEU A 76 -9.23 -7.89 -1.44
CA LEU A 76 -8.06 -7.08 -1.14
C LEU A 76 -8.49 -5.83 -0.35
N VAL A 77 -7.93 -5.65 0.86
CA VAL A 77 -8.37 -4.64 1.83
C VAL A 77 -7.28 -3.63 2.19
N ALA A 78 -6.02 -3.90 1.82
CA ALA A 78 -4.93 -2.95 1.90
C ALA A 78 -3.90 -3.24 0.81
N THR A 79 -3.18 -2.22 0.36
CA THR A 79 -2.10 -2.37 -0.63
C THR A 79 -1.04 -1.30 -0.43
N THR A 80 0.19 -1.60 -0.85
CA THR A 80 1.24 -0.58 -1.08
C THR A 80 2.07 -0.95 -2.32
N ARG A 81 2.53 0.08 -3.04
CA ARG A 81 3.38 -0.02 -4.23
C ARG A 81 4.84 0.07 -3.81
N LEU A 82 5.70 -0.73 -4.43
CA LEU A 82 7.12 -0.86 -4.11
C LEU A 82 7.98 -0.55 -5.35
N LEU A 83 8.73 0.55 -5.33
CA LEU A 83 9.66 0.93 -6.41
C LEU A 83 11.11 0.66 -5.98
N ASP A 84 11.72 -0.38 -6.56
CA ASP A 84 13.13 -0.72 -6.34
C ASP A 84 14.07 0.33 -6.96
N HIS A 85 15.18 0.62 -6.29
CA HIS A 85 16.21 1.55 -6.79
C HIS A 85 16.69 1.25 -8.22
N ARG A 86 16.76 -0.01 -8.67
CA ARG A 86 17.16 -0.32 -10.05
C ARG A 86 16.06 0.02 -11.05
N ALA A 87 14.80 -0.18 -10.67
CA ALA A 87 13.66 0.24 -11.48
C ALA A 87 13.58 1.77 -11.56
N ALA A 88 13.77 2.47 -10.44
CA ALA A 88 13.88 3.93 -10.39
C ALA A 88 15.04 4.44 -11.27
N ALA A 89 16.21 3.82 -11.21
CA ALA A 89 17.34 4.16 -12.08
C ALA A 89 17.01 3.95 -13.57
N GLY A 90 16.25 2.91 -13.91
CA GLY A 90 15.75 2.68 -15.27
C GLY A 90 14.74 3.73 -15.74
N LEU A 91 13.92 4.25 -14.83
CA LEU A 91 13.02 5.40 -15.05
C LEU A 91 13.77 6.75 -15.05
N GLY A 92 14.99 6.77 -14.50
CA GLY A 92 15.80 7.96 -14.29
C GLY A 92 15.44 8.77 -13.03
N ARG A 93 14.52 8.27 -12.19
CA ARG A 93 14.04 8.93 -10.97
C ARG A 93 13.19 8.02 -10.09
N PHE A 94 13.09 8.39 -8.81
CA PHE A 94 12.03 7.97 -7.89
C PHE A 94 10.76 8.80 -8.09
N TYR A 95 9.61 8.28 -7.64
CA TYR A 95 8.35 9.04 -7.68
C TYR A 95 8.42 10.27 -6.77
N SER A 96 8.99 10.11 -5.57
CA SER A 96 9.15 11.19 -4.60
C SER A 96 9.97 12.39 -5.12
N GLU A 97 10.77 12.22 -6.17
CA GLU A 97 11.49 13.34 -6.83
C GLU A 97 10.58 14.27 -7.64
N GLU A 98 9.34 13.86 -7.92
CA GLU A 98 8.33 14.74 -8.53
C GLU A 98 7.75 15.75 -7.52
N GLU A 99 7.73 15.37 -6.24
CA GLU A 99 7.11 16.14 -5.16
C GLU A 99 8.14 16.85 -4.27
N PHE A 100 9.36 16.31 -4.17
CA PHE A 100 10.42 16.80 -3.28
C PHE A 100 11.79 16.80 -3.95
N SER A 101 12.67 17.74 -3.56
CA SER A 101 14.09 17.61 -3.85
C SER A 101 14.71 16.55 -2.92
N LEU A 102 15.30 15.51 -3.51
CA LEU A 102 16.00 14.46 -2.80
C LEU A 102 17.53 14.64 -2.82
N ASP A 103 18.04 15.83 -3.16
CA ASP A 103 19.48 16.10 -3.31
C ASP A 103 20.30 15.67 -2.08
N GLY A 104 19.69 15.80 -0.89
CA GLY A 104 20.27 15.40 0.39
C GLY A 104 20.43 13.89 0.59
N LEU A 105 19.82 13.03 -0.23
CA LEU A 105 19.88 11.56 -0.10
C LEU A 105 20.97 10.94 -1.01
N SER A 106 21.63 11.73 -1.85
CA SER A 106 22.67 11.28 -2.79
C SER A 106 23.86 10.55 -2.15
N HIS A 107 24.07 10.70 -0.85
CA HIS A 107 25.15 10.07 -0.08
C HIS A 107 24.76 8.73 0.57
N LEU A 108 23.50 8.29 0.44
CA LEU A 108 23.06 7.01 1.02
C LEU A 108 23.69 5.84 0.27
N GLU A 109 24.46 5.02 0.99
CA GLU A 109 25.11 3.83 0.44
C GLU A 109 24.29 2.57 0.71
N GLY A 110 23.59 2.08 -0.32
CA GLY A 110 22.89 0.79 -0.28
C GLY A 110 21.55 0.82 -1.02
N PRO A 111 20.92 -0.34 -1.22
CA PRO A 111 19.66 -0.42 -1.94
C PRO A 111 18.55 0.31 -1.18
N LEU A 112 17.84 1.18 -1.89
CA LEU A 112 16.70 1.93 -1.37
C LEU A 112 15.42 1.39 -2.00
N LEU A 113 14.38 1.24 -1.17
CA LEU A 113 13.03 0.94 -1.62
C LEU A 113 12.15 2.16 -1.38
N GLU A 114 11.46 2.62 -2.42
CA GLU A 114 10.39 3.61 -2.26
C GLU A 114 9.04 2.90 -2.13
N ILE A 115 8.24 3.31 -1.14
CA ILE A 115 6.84 2.92 -1.00
C ILE A 115 5.91 4.07 -1.37
N GLY A 116 4.78 3.74 -1.98
CA GLY A 116 3.78 4.72 -2.37
C GLY A 116 2.39 4.11 -2.53
N ARG A 117 1.39 4.97 -2.72
CA ARG A 117 -0.02 4.58 -2.89
C ARG A 117 -0.50 3.59 -1.81
N THR A 118 0.01 3.73 -0.59
CA THR A 118 -0.38 2.91 0.55
C THR A 118 -1.81 3.28 0.94
N CYS A 119 -2.72 2.31 0.94
CA CYS A 119 -4.08 2.55 1.38
C CYS A 119 -4.67 1.34 2.11
N VAL A 120 -5.64 1.62 2.97
CA VAL A 120 -6.41 0.63 3.71
C VAL A 120 -7.87 0.98 3.58
N ASP A 121 -8.69 0.00 3.17
CA ASP A 121 -10.13 0.12 3.11
C ASP A 121 -10.69 0.61 4.46
N VAL A 122 -11.66 1.53 4.42
CA VAL A 122 -12.20 2.19 5.61
C VAL A 122 -12.70 1.20 6.66
N ALA A 123 -13.30 0.08 6.24
CA ALA A 123 -13.77 -0.95 7.15
C ALA A 123 -12.61 -1.72 7.80
N TYR A 124 -11.42 -1.70 7.19
CA TYR A 124 -10.23 -2.45 7.59
C TYR A 124 -9.14 -1.61 8.26
N ARG A 125 -9.39 -0.33 8.54
CA ARG A 125 -8.48 0.58 9.28
C ARG A 125 -8.35 0.19 10.75
N ASN A 126 -7.45 -0.74 11.03
CA ASN A 126 -7.10 -1.17 12.38
C ASN A 126 -5.61 -1.58 12.43
N GLY A 127 -5.09 -1.77 13.65
CA GLY A 127 -3.70 -2.14 13.87
C GLY A 127 -3.30 -3.50 13.27
N ALA A 128 -4.21 -4.46 13.17
CA ALA A 128 -3.91 -5.78 12.63
C ALA A 128 -3.68 -5.73 11.11
N THR A 129 -4.52 -5.01 10.36
CA THR A 129 -4.37 -4.88 8.90
C THR A 129 -3.03 -4.24 8.52
N ILE A 130 -2.68 -3.14 9.19
CA ILE A 130 -1.42 -2.45 8.91
C ILE A 130 -0.21 -3.28 9.36
N ALA A 131 -0.32 -4.01 10.48
CA ALA A 131 0.74 -4.91 10.93
C ALA A 131 1.00 -6.05 9.94
N VAL A 132 -0.05 -6.62 9.34
CA VAL A 132 0.08 -7.66 8.31
C VAL A 132 0.74 -7.10 7.04
N LEU A 133 0.34 -5.91 6.58
CA LEU A 133 0.96 -5.25 5.42
C LEU A 133 2.45 -4.94 5.68
N TRP A 134 2.77 -4.38 6.84
CA TRP A 134 4.15 -4.08 7.22
C TRP A 134 4.99 -5.32 7.47
N GLY A 135 4.39 -6.43 7.88
CA GLY A 135 5.06 -7.73 7.95
C GLY A 135 5.59 -8.16 6.58
N GLU A 136 4.75 -8.14 5.54
CA GLU A 136 5.19 -8.48 4.18
C GLU A 136 6.19 -7.45 3.63
N LEU A 137 6.02 -6.16 3.93
CA LEU A 137 7.04 -5.17 3.56
C LEU A 137 8.40 -5.50 4.20
N ALA A 138 8.42 -5.89 5.47
CA ALA A 138 9.65 -6.28 6.14
C ALA A 138 10.31 -7.51 5.48
N GLU A 139 9.52 -8.51 5.07
CA GLU A 139 10.04 -9.65 4.31
C GLU A 139 10.64 -9.20 2.97
N VAL A 140 9.96 -8.32 2.22
CA VAL A 140 10.51 -7.76 0.96
C VAL A 140 11.80 -6.99 1.20
N LEU A 141 11.87 -6.19 2.27
CA LEU A 141 13.07 -5.44 2.63
C LEU A 141 14.25 -6.38 2.92
N ASN A 142 14.00 -7.44 3.70
CA ASN A 142 15.01 -8.43 4.07
C ASN A 142 15.49 -9.24 2.86
N GLU A 143 14.57 -9.76 2.05
CA GLU A 143 14.90 -10.54 0.84
C GLU A 143 15.69 -9.72 -0.19
N GLY A 144 15.33 -8.44 -0.36
CA GLY A 144 15.98 -7.55 -1.31
C GLY A 144 17.29 -6.94 -0.81
N GLY A 145 17.63 -7.13 0.48
CA GLY A 145 18.81 -6.51 1.10
C GLY A 145 18.72 -4.98 1.13
N TYR A 146 17.50 -4.43 1.24
CA TYR A 146 17.29 -2.99 1.27
C TYR A 146 17.78 -2.40 2.59
N ARG A 147 18.54 -1.31 2.49
CA ARG A 147 19.07 -0.60 3.65
C ARG A 147 18.22 0.59 4.04
N TYR A 148 17.49 1.15 3.07
CA TYR A 148 16.68 2.33 3.25
C TYR A 148 15.28 2.12 2.70
N LEU A 149 14.30 2.65 3.44
CA LEU A 149 12.91 2.74 3.02
C LEU A 149 12.54 4.22 3.02
N MET A 150 11.93 4.69 1.93
CA MET A 150 11.35 6.03 1.86
C MET A 150 9.97 5.99 1.22
N GLY A 151 9.25 7.10 1.26
CA GLY A 151 8.00 7.26 0.54
C GLY A 151 7.36 8.61 0.82
N CYS A 152 6.56 9.08 -0.12
CA CYS A 152 5.69 10.22 0.06
C CYS A 152 4.38 9.78 0.72
N ALA A 153 4.08 10.31 1.90
CA ALA A 153 2.78 10.16 2.55
C ALA A 153 1.92 11.40 2.27
N SER A 154 0.67 11.18 1.85
CA SER A 154 -0.34 12.20 1.54
C SER A 154 -1.59 12.01 2.39
#